data_AF-A0A534S6Z9-F1
#
_entry.id   AF-A0A534S6Z9-F1
#
_cell.length_a   1.000
_cell.length_b   1.000
_cell.length_c   1.000
_cell.angle_alpha   90.00
_cell.angle_beta   90.00
_cell.angle_gamma   90.00
#
_symmetry.space_group_name_H-M   'P 1'
#
loop_
_entity.id
_entity.type
_entity.pdbx_description
1 polymer ?
#
loop_
_entity_poly.entity_id
_entity_poly.type
_entity_poly.pdbx_seq_one_letter_code
_entity_poly.pdbx_strand_id
1 'polypeptide(L)'
;MSRPLPADVHRFRAVVARRLGLQFEDGRLDLLADLLQQRCERWGGGSCTEYLDRLASDAGWPEELPALATELTVGETYFFRHPDHFAAFAEIALPARQRAREDVHRLRILSAGCASGEETYSLAILLREGAARLGGWKLDLLGIDVNRASLARAAAGSYSPWSLRETAPEVMARYFRPNGRGFVLDDAIRRGVVFEERNLLDDDPAFWQPETFDVVFCRNVIMYFTPETIRLVIARIARALAPGGFLFLGYAETLRGISPEFHLCHTHDTFYYQRRPAPELHAALPDPAAALSPSQLGFDESPEANGAWAESIQRAADRIATLARRPARQPPRAPDGGAPSAAPQANAAALLARALELLREERLADAMDVVRALPPASRMDADSQLLRAVLLTNSGELAEAENVCRQLLELDELNAGAHYLLALCREQAGDARAAVDHNQAAAYLDPGFAMPHVHLGLVARRAGDLETARRELEQAWVLLSREDAARILLFGGGFSRHALAELCRAELAACGGVS
;
A
#
# COMPACT_ATOMS: atom_id res chain seq x y z
N MET A 1 26.31 -1.05 34.78
CA MET A 1 27.21 -1.67 33.78
C MET A 1 27.64 -0.60 32.78
N SER A 2 28.71 -0.84 32.01
CA SER A 2 29.08 0.02 30.89
C SER A 2 28.00 -0.05 29.79
N ARG A 3 27.79 1.04 29.05
CA ARG A 3 26.89 1.08 27.87
C ARG A 3 27.23 -0.07 26.90
N PRO A 4 26.24 -0.72 26.25
CA PRO A 4 26.50 -1.79 25.30
C PRO A 4 27.45 -1.35 24.18
N LEU A 5 28.29 -2.27 23.70
CA LEU A 5 29.18 -1.99 22.58
C LEU A 5 28.36 -1.78 21.30
N PRO A 6 28.77 -0.92 20.36
CA PRO A 6 28.05 -0.74 19.09
C PRO A 6 27.78 -2.05 18.34
N ALA A 7 28.75 -2.98 18.37
CA ALA A 7 28.60 -4.31 17.79
C ALA A 7 27.46 -5.13 18.42
N ASP A 8 27.28 -5.04 19.74
CA ASP A 8 26.18 -5.71 20.45
C ASP A 8 24.82 -5.10 20.07
N VAL A 9 24.76 -3.77 19.90
CA VAL A 9 23.52 -3.08 19.47
C VAL A 9 23.12 -3.50 18.05
N HIS A 10 24.08 -3.57 17.11
CA HIS A 10 23.80 -4.05 15.75
C HIS A 10 23.36 -5.52 15.75
N ARG A 11 23.97 -6.35 16.61
CA ARG A 11 23.58 -7.75 16.78
C ARG A 11 22.16 -7.86 17.36
N PHE A 12 21.82 -7.04 18.35
CA PHE A 12 20.47 -6.96 18.92
C PHE A 12 19.44 -6.57 17.87
N ARG A 13 19.72 -5.52 17.07
CA ARG A 13 18.89 -5.11 15.94
C ARG A 13 18.65 -6.26 14.96
N ALA A 14 19.68 -7.02 14.62
CA ALA A 14 19.56 -8.16 13.70
C ALA A 14 18.69 -9.29 14.28
N VAL A 15 18.81 -9.59 15.58
CA VAL A 15 17.95 -10.58 16.25
C VAL A 15 16.49 -10.13 16.28
N VAL A 16 16.24 -8.87 16.60
CA VAL A 16 14.89 -8.27 16.58
C VAL A 16 14.29 -8.32 15.17
N ALA A 17 15.03 -7.91 14.14
CA ALA A 17 14.56 -7.99 12.76
C ALA A 17 14.25 -9.44 12.35
N ARG A 18 15.10 -10.40 12.72
CA ARG A 18 14.90 -11.82 12.37
C ARG A 18 13.68 -12.44 13.08
N ARG A 19 13.44 -12.09 14.35
CA ARG A 19 12.47 -12.79 15.21
C ARG A 19 11.11 -12.06 15.31
N LEU A 20 11.11 -10.73 15.24
CA LEU A 20 9.90 -9.89 15.27
C LEU A 20 9.59 -9.24 13.92
N GLY A 21 10.50 -9.31 12.95
CA GLY A 21 10.35 -8.65 11.65
C GLY A 21 10.67 -7.16 11.66
N LEU A 22 10.81 -6.56 12.84
CA LEU A 22 10.88 -5.10 13.02
C LEU A 22 12.21 -4.53 12.51
N GLN A 23 12.12 -3.55 11.62
CA GLN A 23 13.24 -2.79 11.10
C GLN A 23 13.44 -1.51 11.91
N PHE A 24 14.70 -1.23 12.27
CA PHE A 24 15.11 -0.01 12.95
C PHE A 24 16.26 0.66 12.20
N GLU A 25 16.05 1.94 11.87
CA GLU A 25 17.05 2.76 11.18
C GLU A 25 18.19 3.15 12.11
N ASP A 26 19.31 3.60 11.55
CA ASP A 26 20.52 3.93 12.33
C ASP A 26 20.26 5.03 13.38
N GLY A 27 19.36 5.98 13.09
CA GLY A 27 18.92 7.01 14.03
C GLY A 27 18.21 6.48 15.28
N ARG A 28 17.85 5.20 15.33
CA ARG A 28 17.19 4.52 16.46
C ARG A 28 18.12 3.59 17.24
N LEU A 29 19.41 3.56 16.92
CA LEU A 29 20.39 2.69 17.60
C LEU A 29 20.54 3.02 19.09
N ASP A 30 20.43 4.29 19.48
CA ASP A 30 20.51 4.68 20.88
C ASP A 30 19.35 4.13 21.71
N LEU A 31 18.13 4.18 21.16
CA LEU A 31 16.96 3.53 21.78
C LEU A 31 17.19 2.02 21.97
N LEU A 32 17.73 1.36 20.94
CA LEU A 32 18.04 -0.07 21.01
C LEU A 32 19.17 -0.37 22.02
N ALA A 33 20.15 0.52 22.17
CA ALA A 33 21.22 0.39 23.15
C ALA A 33 20.67 0.50 24.58
N ASP A 34 19.81 1.49 24.84
CA ASP A 34 19.19 1.69 26.16
C ASP A 34 18.29 0.51 26.53
N LEU A 35 17.48 0.02 25.58
CA LEU A 35 16.66 -1.17 25.78
C LEU A 35 17.53 -2.41 26.03
N LEU A 36 18.56 -2.64 25.20
CA LEU A 36 19.48 -3.77 25.37
C LEU A 36 20.11 -3.75 26.77
N GLN A 37 20.60 -2.59 27.21
CA GLN A 37 21.17 -2.42 28.54
C GLN A 37 20.14 -2.78 29.62
N GLN A 38 18.93 -2.23 29.55
CA GLN A 38 17.87 -2.50 30.50
C GLN A 38 17.50 -4.00 30.56
N ARG A 39 17.42 -4.67 29.40
CA ARG A 39 17.13 -6.11 29.34
C ARG A 39 18.25 -6.95 29.95
N CYS A 40 19.50 -6.62 29.65
CA CYS A 40 20.67 -7.31 30.23
C CYS A 40 20.70 -7.16 31.76
N GLU A 41 20.42 -5.97 32.29
CA GLU A 41 20.35 -5.72 33.73
C GLU A 41 19.23 -6.52 34.42
N ARG A 42 18.07 -6.65 33.77
CA ARG A 42 16.94 -7.44 34.29
C ARG A 42 17.16 -8.95 34.22
N TRP A 43 17.94 -9.44 33.26
CA TRP A 43 18.28 -10.86 33.15
C TRP A 43 19.13 -11.35 34.35
N GLY A 44 19.85 -10.46 35.03
CA GLY A 44 20.46 -10.75 36.33
C GLY A 44 21.71 -11.64 36.28
N GLY A 45 22.30 -11.86 35.11
CA GLY A 45 23.58 -12.55 34.95
C GLY A 45 24.30 -12.12 33.68
N GLY A 46 25.63 -12.04 33.69
CA GLY A 46 26.44 -11.98 32.48
C GLY A 46 26.54 -10.64 31.72
N SER A 47 27.38 -10.63 30.69
CA SER A 47 27.60 -9.51 29.75
C SER A 47 26.47 -9.36 28.72
N CYS A 48 26.39 -8.21 28.04
CA CYS A 48 25.43 -8.02 26.94
C CYS A 48 25.59 -9.08 25.83
N THR A 49 26.82 -9.55 25.61
CA THR A 49 27.11 -10.62 24.65
C THR A 49 26.45 -11.94 25.04
N GLU A 50 26.52 -12.34 26.31
CA GLU A 50 25.90 -13.58 26.82
C GLU A 50 24.36 -13.49 26.76
N TYR A 51 23.80 -12.31 27.04
CA TYR A 51 22.36 -12.06 26.86
C TYR A 51 21.96 -12.24 25.39
N LEU A 52 22.75 -11.71 24.46
CA LEU A 52 22.49 -11.82 23.02
C LEU A 52 22.67 -13.24 22.49
N ASP A 53 23.61 -14.01 23.03
CA ASP A 53 23.75 -15.45 22.73
C ASP A 53 22.49 -16.22 23.14
N ARG A 54 21.99 -15.96 24.36
CA ARG A 54 20.72 -16.52 24.84
C ARG A 54 19.54 -16.09 23.98
N LEU A 55 19.44 -14.80 23.65
CA LEU A 55 18.33 -14.27 22.86
C LEU A 55 18.31 -14.82 21.42
N ALA A 56 19.49 -15.09 20.85
CA ALA A 56 19.60 -15.72 19.54
C ALA A 56 19.15 -17.19 19.55
N SER A 57 19.19 -17.86 20.71
CA SER A 57 18.75 -19.25 20.88
C SER A 57 17.22 -19.39 20.94
N ASP A 58 16.70 -20.55 20.53
CA ASP A 58 15.26 -20.83 20.62
C ASP A 58 14.75 -20.99 22.06
N ALA A 59 15.63 -21.30 23.01
CA ALA A 59 15.25 -21.48 24.42
C ALA A 59 15.04 -20.14 25.14
N GLY A 60 15.83 -19.11 24.82
CA GLY A 60 15.73 -17.80 25.46
C GLY A 60 14.62 -16.91 24.89
N TRP A 61 14.26 -17.12 23.62
CA TRP A 61 13.32 -16.24 22.91
C TRP A 61 11.91 -16.20 23.52
N PRO A 62 11.24 -17.32 23.85
CA PRO A 62 9.86 -17.29 24.36
C PRO A 62 9.70 -16.51 25.67
N GLU A 63 10.73 -16.47 26.50
CA GLU A 63 10.73 -15.76 27.78
C GLU A 63 10.92 -14.24 27.60
N GLU A 64 11.79 -13.82 26.68
CA GLU A 64 12.08 -12.41 26.41
C GLU A 64 11.05 -11.75 25.50
N LEU A 65 10.39 -12.53 24.63
CA LEU A 65 9.45 -12.04 23.62
C LEU A 65 8.40 -11.09 24.18
N PRO A 66 7.65 -11.38 25.27
CA PRO A 66 6.60 -10.47 25.75
C PRO A 66 7.14 -9.10 26.16
N ALA A 67 8.33 -9.07 26.77
CA ALA A 67 8.93 -7.82 27.21
C ALA A 67 9.47 -7.00 26.04
N LEU A 68 10.15 -7.66 25.08
CA LEU A 68 10.62 -7.00 23.87
C LEU A 68 9.48 -6.49 23.00
N ALA A 69 8.42 -7.29 22.82
CA ALA A 69 7.22 -6.87 22.10
C ALA A 69 6.57 -5.65 22.75
N THR A 70 6.50 -5.60 24.09
CA THR A 70 5.93 -4.46 24.82
C THR A 70 6.67 -3.14 24.52
N GLU A 71 8.00 -3.18 24.45
CA GLU A 71 8.83 -1.98 24.28
C GLU A 71 9.06 -1.60 22.81
N LEU A 72 9.09 -2.59 21.90
CA LEU A 72 9.49 -2.39 20.50
C LEU A 72 8.32 -2.19 19.54
N THR A 73 7.11 -2.61 19.91
CA THR A 73 5.93 -2.45 19.03
C THR A 73 5.30 -1.07 19.18
N VAL A 74 4.82 -0.51 18.07
CA VAL A 74 4.02 0.71 18.08
C VAL A 74 2.55 0.34 18.24
N GLY A 75 1.95 0.71 19.36
CA GLY A 75 0.56 0.37 19.70
C GLY A 75 -0.47 1.46 19.41
N GLU A 76 -0.16 2.46 18.58
CA GLU A 76 -1.09 3.57 18.29
C GLU A 76 -2.25 3.08 17.40
N THR A 77 -3.44 3.05 17.99
CA THR A 77 -4.68 2.66 17.31
C THR A 77 -5.87 3.36 17.95
N TYR A 78 -7.00 3.37 17.25
CA TYR A 78 -8.23 4.01 17.69
C TYR A 78 -9.43 3.49 16.90
N PHE A 79 -10.61 3.64 17.50
CA PHE A 79 -11.85 3.14 16.93
C PHE A 79 -12.17 3.86 15.62
N PHE A 80 -12.57 3.07 14.62
CA PHE A 80 -12.97 3.50 13.28
C PHE A 80 -11.89 4.29 12.53
N ARG A 81 -10.61 4.04 12.85
CA ARG A 81 -9.47 4.56 12.08
C ARG A 81 -9.66 4.25 10.60
N HIS A 82 -9.59 5.26 9.74
CA HIS A 82 -9.84 5.15 8.30
C HIS A 82 -11.24 4.56 8.02
N PRO A 83 -12.32 5.32 8.28
CA PRO A 83 -13.71 4.84 8.19
C PRO A 83 -14.06 4.25 6.82
N ASP A 84 -13.38 4.70 5.77
CA ASP A 84 -13.57 4.25 4.39
C ASP A 84 -13.31 2.76 4.19
N HIS A 85 -12.32 2.19 4.89
CA HIS A 85 -12.07 0.74 4.86
C HIS A 85 -13.25 -0.04 5.46
N PHE A 86 -13.87 0.49 6.52
CA PHE A 86 -15.04 -0.12 7.14
C PHE A 86 -16.27 -0.04 6.23
N ALA A 87 -16.44 1.07 5.50
CA ALA A 87 -17.48 1.22 4.49
C ALA A 87 -17.28 0.21 3.34
N ALA A 88 -16.07 0.14 2.77
CA ALA A 88 -15.73 -0.84 1.73
C ALA A 88 -15.91 -2.29 2.22
N PHE A 89 -15.56 -2.58 3.46
CA PHE A 89 -15.81 -3.90 4.05
C PHE A 89 -17.32 -4.20 4.16
N ALA A 90 -18.12 -3.28 4.70
CA ALA A 90 -19.55 -3.48 4.90
C ALA A 90 -20.34 -3.58 3.59
N GLU A 91 -19.99 -2.78 2.58
CA GLU A 91 -20.76 -2.64 1.35
C GLU A 91 -20.27 -3.54 0.21
N ILE A 92 -18.97 -3.89 0.20
CA ILE A 92 -18.36 -4.68 -0.87
C ILE A 92 -17.92 -6.05 -0.38
N ALA A 93 -16.97 -6.10 0.56
CA ALA A 93 -16.33 -7.36 0.94
C ALA A 93 -17.31 -8.32 1.59
N LEU A 94 -18.08 -7.84 2.57
CA LEU A 94 -19.00 -8.67 3.35
C LEU A 94 -20.11 -9.28 2.48
N PRO A 95 -20.87 -8.53 1.65
CA PRO A 95 -21.87 -9.13 0.75
C PRO A 95 -21.27 -10.06 -0.31
N ALA A 96 -20.05 -9.77 -0.81
CA ALA A 96 -19.36 -10.66 -1.75
C ALA A 96 -19.00 -12.00 -1.09
N ARG A 97 -18.49 -11.96 0.15
CA ARG A 97 -18.14 -13.17 0.91
C ARG A 97 -19.35 -13.96 1.37
N GLN A 98 -20.46 -13.31 1.72
CA GLN A 98 -21.72 -14.00 2.03
C GLN A 98 -22.18 -14.83 0.82
N ARG A 99 -22.25 -14.23 -0.38
CA ARG A 99 -22.62 -14.97 -1.60
C ARG A 99 -21.69 -16.15 -1.88
N ALA A 100 -20.39 -16.01 -1.65
CA ALA A 100 -19.41 -17.06 -1.86
C ALA A 100 -19.43 -18.18 -0.80
N ARG A 101 -20.06 -17.95 0.35
CA ARG A 101 -20.10 -18.87 1.50
C ARG A 101 -21.52 -19.27 1.88
N GLU A 102 -22.50 -19.10 0.99
CA GLU A 102 -23.92 -19.32 1.26
C GLU A 102 -24.18 -20.70 1.88
N ASP A 103 -23.52 -21.74 1.35
CA ASP A 103 -23.67 -23.13 1.81
C ASP A 103 -23.11 -23.38 3.22
N VAL A 104 -22.16 -22.55 3.67
CA VAL A 104 -21.48 -22.69 4.97
C VAL A 104 -22.11 -21.78 6.03
N HIS A 105 -22.70 -20.66 5.60
CA HIS A 105 -23.36 -19.65 6.44
C HIS A 105 -22.50 -19.13 7.60
N ARG A 106 -21.19 -19.10 7.39
CA ARG A 106 -20.17 -18.67 8.34
C ARG A 106 -19.06 -17.89 7.63
N LEU A 107 -18.65 -16.78 8.21
CA LEU A 107 -17.50 -15.99 7.74
C LEU A 107 -16.48 -15.82 8.87
N ARG A 108 -15.21 -15.86 8.49
CA ARG A 108 -14.09 -15.71 9.43
C ARG A 108 -13.28 -14.46 9.06
N ILE A 109 -13.17 -13.54 10.02
CA ILE A 109 -12.54 -12.23 9.84
C ILE A 109 -11.38 -12.11 10.82
N LEU A 110 -10.20 -11.79 10.30
CA LEU A 110 -8.97 -11.61 11.08
C LEU A 110 -8.60 -10.12 11.12
N SER A 111 -8.23 -9.63 12.29
CA SER A 111 -7.50 -8.37 12.49
C SER A 111 -6.09 -8.74 12.98
N ALA A 112 -5.13 -8.69 12.08
CA ALA A 112 -3.73 -9.06 12.26
C ALA A 112 -2.92 -7.83 12.68
N GLY A 113 -2.30 -7.89 13.85
CA GLY A 113 -1.70 -6.72 14.52
C GLY A 113 -2.78 -5.83 15.12
N CYS A 114 -3.70 -6.41 15.88
CA CYS A 114 -4.89 -5.72 16.39
C CYS A 114 -4.60 -4.68 17.50
N ALA A 115 -3.37 -4.60 17.98
CA ALA A 115 -2.95 -3.75 19.10
C ALA A 115 -3.89 -3.90 20.31
N SER A 116 -4.41 -2.80 20.85
CA SER A 116 -5.35 -2.79 21.97
C SER A 116 -6.81 -3.09 21.60
N GLY A 117 -7.06 -3.59 20.39
CA GLY A 117 -8.34 -4.19 19.98
C GLY A 117 -9.34 -3.22 19.34
N GLU A 118 -9.04 -1.92 19.26
CA GLU A 118 -9.93 -0.91 18.69
C GLU A 118 -10.41 -1.26 17.27
N GLU A 119 -9.52 -1.75 16.39
CA GLU A 119 -9.91 -2.17 15.04
C GLU A 119 -10.87 -3.36 15.08
N THR A 120 -10.54 -4.39 15.86
CA THR A 120 -11.35 -5.61 15.93
C THR A 120 -12.73 -5.32 16.53
N TYR A 121 -12.81 -4.43 17.51
CA TYR A 121 -14.09 -3.99 18.07
C TYR A 121 -14.86 -3.04 17.16
N SER A 122 -14.20 -2.20 16.34
CA SER A 122 -14.89 -1.45 15.29
C SER A 122 -15.57 -2.37 14.28
N LEU A 123 -14.92 -3.46 13.87
CA LEU A 123 -15.55 -4.50 13.05
C LEU A 123 -16.75 -5.12 13.77
N ALA A 124 -16.60 -5.47 15.05
CA ALA A 124 -17.68 -6.05 15.84
C ALA A 124 -18.90 -5.12 15.97
N ILE A 125 -18.68 -3.83 16.20
CA ILE A 125 -19.74 -2.82 16.27
C ILE A 125 -20.42 -2.67 14.91
N LEU A 126 -19.65 -2.53 13.83
CA LEU A 126 -20.18 -2.40 12.47
C LEU A 126 -21.07 -3.59 12.10
N LEU A 127 -20.61 -4.81 12.40
CA LEU A 127 -21.39 -6.03 12.18
C LEU A 127 -22.64 -6.08 13.06
N ARG A 128 -22.56 -5.63 14.30
CA ARG A 128 -23.72 -5.52 15.20
C ARG A 128 -24.77 -4.56 14.66
N GLU A 129 -24.36 -3.42 14.10
CA GLU A 129 -25.28 -2.46 13.48
C GLU A 129 -25.90 -3.01 12.19
N GLY A 130 -25.15 -3.82 11.45
CA GLY A 130 -25.62 -4.52 10.25
C GLY A 130 -26.43 -5.79 10.52
N ALA A 131 -26.61 -6.21 11.79
CA ALA A 131 -27.11 -7.55 12.14
C ALA A 131 -28.43 -7.96 11.48
N ALA A 132 -29.36 -7.02 11.27
CA ALA A 132 -30.62 -7.31 10.58
C ALA A 132 -30.41 -7.75 9.12
N ARG A 133 -29.42 -7.16 8.43
CA ARG A 133 -29.05 -7.52 7.06
C ARG A 133 -28.23 -8.82 7.01
N LEU A 134 -27.59 -9.17 8.13
CA LEU A 134 -26.79 -10.38 8.24
C LEU A 134 -27.61 -11.65 8.44
N GLY A 135 -28.93 -11.61 8.57
CA GLY A 135 -29.80 -12.79 8.38
C GLY A 135 -29.47 -14.06 9.18
N GLY A 136 -28.78 -13.96 10.33
CA GLY A 136 -28.36 -15.12 11.14
C GLY A 136 -27.02 -15.75 10.75
N TRP A 137 -26.21 -15.09 9.91
CA TRP A 137 -24.85 -15.51 9.58
C TRP A 137 -23.97 -15.63 10.83
N LYS A 138 -23.17 -16.71 10.92
CA LYS A 138 -22.16 -16.84 11.98
C LYS A 138 -20.90 -16.08 11.57
N LEU A 139 -20.53 -15.07 12.35
CA LEU A 139 -19.33 -14.28 12.12
C LEU A 139 -18.33 -14.53 13.23
N ASP A 140 -17.15 -15.04 12.89
CA ASP A 140 -16.04 -15.14 13.84
C ASP A 140 -15.09 -13.98 13.62
N LEU A 141 -14.86 -13.19 14.67
CA LEU A 141 -13.90 -12.09 14.69
C LEU A 141 -12.73 -12.47 15.58
N LEU A 142 -11.54 -12.51 14.99
CA LEU A 142 -10.30 -12.81 15.68
C LEU A 142 -9.34 -11.62 15.56
N GLY A 143 -8.88 -11.09 16.69
CA GLY A 143 -7.75 -10.18 16.77
C GLY A 143 -6.48 -10.92 17.19
N ILE A 144 -5.37 -10.72 16.49
CA ILE A 144 -4.07 -11.26 16.90
C ILE A 144 -3.04 -10.15 17.03
N ASP A 145 -2.18 -10.26 18.04
CA ASP A 145 -1.04 -9.37 18.21
C ASP A 145 0.11 -10.10 18.92
N VAL A 146 1.34 -9.63 18.71
CA VAL A 146 2.52 -10.16 19.40
C VAL A 146 2.68 -9.53 20.79
N ASN A 147 2.11 -8.35 21.01
CA ASN A 147 2.20 -7.61 22.26
C ASN A 147 1.09 -8.03 23.23
N ARG A 148 1.45 -8.94 24.16
CA ARG A 148 0.56 -9.42 25.24
C ARG A 148 -0.04 -8.28 26.07
N ALA A 149 0.69 -7.19 26.31
CA ALA A 149 0.18 -6.06 27.10
C ALA A 149 -0.95 -5.32 26.35
N SER A 150 -0.83 -5.19 25.03
CA SER A 150 -1.90 -4.64 24.18
C SER A 150 -3.13 -5.54 24.18
N LEU A 151 -2.96 -6.86 24.04
CA LEU A 151 -4.08 -7.82 24.12
C LEU A 151 -4.77 -7.81 25.49
N ALA A 152 -4.03 -7.63 26.58
CA ALA A 152 -4.63 -7.49 27.91
C ALA A 152 -5.53 -6.24 27.99
N ARG A 153 -5.14 -5.12 27.36
CA ARG A 153 -6.01 -3.93 27.23
C ARG A 153 -7.24 -4.21 26.38
N ALA A 154 -7.08 -4.92 25.26
CA ALA A 154 -8.18 -5.34 24.41
C ALA A 154 -9.21 -6.19 25.17
N ALA A 155 -8.75 -7.17 25.94
CA ALA A 155 -9.60 -8.04 26.76
C ALA A 155 -10.32 -7.28 27.88
N ALA A 156 -9.67 -6.26 28.47
CA ALA A 156 -10.27 -5.38 29.46
C ALA A 156 -11.38 -4.51 28.86
N GLY A 157 -11.30 -4.15 27.58
CA GLY A 157 -12.31 -3.35 26.86
C GLY A 157 -12.50 -1.95 27.45
N SER A 158 -11.45 -1.40 28.08
CA SER A 158 -11.46 -0.06 28.66
C SER A 158 -10.57 0.88 27.87
N TYR A 159 -11.14 2.00 27.46
CA TYR A 159 -10.55 2.92 26.49
C TYR A 159 -10.54 4.35 26.99
N SER A 160 -9.53 5.10 26.55
CA SER A 160 -9.45 6.53 26.82
C SER A 160 -10.34 7.31 25.85
N PRO A 161 -10.64 8.59 26.14
CA PRO A 161 -11.27 9.47 25.15
C PRO A 161 -10.45 9.57 23.85
N TRP A 162 -9.11 9.47 23.93
CA TRP A 162 -8.23 9.51 22.76
C TRP A 162 -8.45 8.34 21.80
N SER A 163 -8.70 7.13 22.32
CA SER A 163 -9.04 5.95 21.52
C SER A 163 -10.37 6.11 20.76
N LEU A 164 -11.24 7.04 21.19
CA LEU A 164 -12.57 7.27 20.62
C LEU A 164 -12.67 8.57 19.80
N ARG A 165 -11.55 9.26 19.54
CA ARG A 165 -11.52 10.60 18.91
C ARG A 165 -12.22 10.71 17.55
N GLU A 166 -12.26 9.62 16.78
CA GLU A 166 -12.94 9.54 15.47
C GLU A 166 -14.24 8.70 15.54
N THR A 167 -14.67 8.30 16.74
CA THR A 167 -15.92 7.54 16.91
C THR A 167 -17.12 8.48 16.88
N ALA A 168 -18.08 8.18 16.02
CA ALA A 168 -19.32 8.94 15.94
C ALA A 168 -20.05 9.01 17.31
N PRO A 169 -20.58 10.18 17.72
CA PRO A 169 -21.23 10.35 19.02
C PRO A 169 -22.36 9.34 19.28
N GLU A 170 -23.11 8.97 18.24
CA GLU A 170 -24.23 8.03 18.32
C GLU A 170 -23.74 6.59 18.58
N VAL A 171 -22.58 6.23 18.02
CA VAL A 171 -21.92 4.95 18.28
C VAL A 171 -21.37 4.94 19.70
N MET A 172 -20.72 6.03 20.12
CA MET A 172 -20.18 6.18 21.47
C MET A 172 -21.29 6.05 22.53
N ALA A 173 -22.42 6.73 22.33
CA ALA A 173 -23.57 6.66 23.24
C ALA A 173 -24.21 5.27 23.34
N ARG A 174 -24.21 4.50 22.24
CA ARG A 174 -24.82 3.15 22.21
C ARG A 174 -23.93 2.10 22.86
N TYR A 175 -22.64 2.09 22.51
CA TYR A 175 -21.74 0.96 22.81
C TYR A 175 -20.71 1.23 23.91
N PHE A 176 -20.63 2.44 24.44
CA PHE A 176 -19.67 2.76 25.49
C PHE A 176 -20.37 3.32 26.72
N ARG A 177 -19.82 3.01 27.89
CA ARG A 177 -20.28 3.50 29.19
C ARG A 177 -19.15 4.26 29.88
N PRO A 178 -19.38 5.48 30.39
CA PRO A 178 -18.37 6.19 31.16
C PRO A 178 -17.89 5.37 32.35
N ASN A 179 -16.57 5.31 32.56
CA ASN A 179 -15.94 4.66 33.71
C ASN A 179 -14.73 5.48 34.15
N GLY A 180 -14.90 6.27 35.21
CA GLY A 180 -13.87 7.20 35.69
C GLY A 180 -13.50 8.22 34.62
N ARG A 181 -12.23 8.22 34.20
CA ARG A 181 -11.70 9.12 33.16
C ARG A 181 -11.78 8.54 31.74
N GLY A 182 -12.27 7.31 31.60
CA GLY A 182 -12.36 6.62 30.32
C GLY A 182 -13.74 6.03 30.09
N PHE A 183 -13.78 5.06 29.20
CA PHE A 183 -14.98 4.35 28.78
C PHE A 183 -14.76 2.85 28.88
N VAL A 184 -15.84 2.12 29.09
CA VAL A 184 -15.87 0.66 28.98
C VAL A 184 -16.81 0.30 27.84
N LEU A 185 -16.32 -0.58 26.97
CA LEU A 185 -17.07 -1.12 25.84
C LEU A 185 -18.18 -2.05 26.32
N ASP A 186 -19.32 -2.04 25.63
CA ASP A 186 -20.44 -2.92 25.86
C ASP A 186 -20.01 -4.40 25.83
N ASP A 187 -20.45 -5.15 26.84
CA ASP A 187 -20.00 -6.51 27.06
C ASP A 187 -20.53 -7.51 26.01
N ALA A 188 -21.62 -7.18 25.30
CA ALA A 188 -22.09 -7.99 24.18
C ALA A 188 -21.18 -7.85 22.96
N ILE A 189 -20.63 -6.65 22.70
CA ILE A 189 -19.60 -6.45 21.69
C ILE A 189 -18.31 -7.17 22.11
N ARG A 190 -17.91 -7.02 23.38
CA ARG A 190 -16.69 -7.61 23.93
C ARG A 190 -16.64 -9.13 23.76
N ARG A 191 -17.74 -9.82 24.08
CA ARG A 191 -17.86 -11.28 23.93
C ARG A 191 -17.96 -11.77 22.48
N GLY A 192 -18.19 -10.86 21.53
CA GLY A 192 -18.27 -11.19 20.10
C GLY A 192 -16.92 -11.34 19.41
N VAL A 193 -15.81 -11.10 20.13
CA VAL A 193 -14.45 -11.09 19.60
C VAL A 193 -13.57 -12.04 20.41
N VAL A 194 -12.66 -12.73 19.72
CA VAL A 194 -11.58 -13.53 20.33
C VAL A 194 -10.25 -12.81 20.10
N PHE A 195 -9.36 -12.86 21.10
CA PHE A 195 -7.99 -12.34 20.99
C PHE A 195 -6.98 -13.46 21.26
N GLU A 196 -5.94 -13.56 20.43
CA GLU A 196 -4.85 -14.53 20.59
C GLU A 196 -3.48 -13.85 20.46
N GLU A 197 -2.52 -14.25 21.32
CA GLU A 197 -1.12 -13.83 21.18
C GLU A 197 -0.46 -14.62 20.06
N ARG A 198 -0.12 -13.95 18.96
CA ARG A 198 0.56 -14.56 17.81
C ARG A 198 1.54 -13.60 17.16
N ASN A 199 2.67 -14.14 16.74
CA ASN A 199 3.62 -13.45 15.88
C ASN A 199 3.33 -13.77 14.41
N LEU A 200 3.20 -12.76 13.55
CA LEU A 200 2.96 -12.95 12.12
C LEU A 200 4.11 -13.67 11.40
N LEU A 201 5.30 -13.67 12.01
CA LEU A 201 6.46 -14.40 11.50
C LEU A 201 6.39 -15.91 11.76
N ASP A 202 5.56 -16.35 12.71
CA ASP A 202 5.43 -17.76 13.05
C ASP A 202 4.57 -18.46 11.99
N ASP A 203 5.18 -19.43 11.29
CA ASP A 203 4.50 -20.24 10.28
C ASP A 203 3.75 -21.42 10.92
N ASP A 204 2.85 -21.14 11.86
CA ASP A 204 1.99 -22.15 12.47
C ASP A 204 1.07 -22.75 11.39
N PRO A 205 1.27 -24.02 10.98
CA PRO A 205 0.49 -24.62 9.90
C PRO A 205 -0.97 -24.81 10.27
N ALA A 206 -1.30 -24.90 11.57
CA ALA A 206 -2.66 -25.05 12.04
C ALA A 206 -3.41 -23.71 12.01
N PHE A 207 -2.72 -22.59 12.18
CA PHE A 207 -3.32 -21.27 12.11
C PHE A 207 -3.46 -20.76 10.67
N TRP A 208 -2.37 -20.84 9.90
CA TRP A 208 -2.30 -20.37 8.52
C TRP A 208 -2.74 -21.44 7.51
N GLN A 209 -3.71 -22.28 7.89
CA GLN A 209 -4.30 -23.29 7.00
C GLN A 209 -4.94 -22.59 5.78
N PRO A 210 -4.89 -23.21 4.59
CA PRO A 210 -5.50 -22.63 3.40
C PRO A 210 -6.98 -22.28 3.60
N GLU A 211 -7.40 -21.13 3.06
CA GLU A 211 -8.80 -20.69 3.01
C GLU A 211 -9.54 -20.58 4.36
N THR A 212 -8.78 -20.42 5.44
CA THR A 212 -9.26 -20.25 6.81
C THR A 212 -10.05 -18.97 7.01
N PHE A 213 -9.67 -17.87 6.34
CA PHE A 213 -10.25 -16.54 6.54
C PHE A 213 -10.93 -16.05 5.26
N ASP A 214 -12.02 -15.31 5.40
CA ASP A 214 -12.71 -14.65 4.28
C ASP A 214 -12.27 -13.20 4.11
N VAL A 215 -11.91 -12.54 5.21
CA VAL A 215 -11.39 -11.17 5.24
C VAL A 215 -10.26 -11.06 6.26
N VAL A 216 -9.20 -10.36 5.91
CA VAL A 216 -8.07 -10.04 6.78
C VAL A 216 -7.86 -8.53 6.77
N PHE A 217 -7.82 -7.92 7.95
CA PHE A 217 -7.30 -6.58 8.19
C PHE A 217 -5.89 -6.74 8.72
N CYS A 218 -4.90 -6.11 8.09
CA CYS A 218 -3.50 -6.11 8.51
C CYS A 218 -2.94 -4.69 8.33
N ARG A 219 -3.50 -3.74 9.07
CA ARG A 219 -3.34 -2.31 8.82
C ARG A 219 -2.36 -1.65 9.77
N ASN A 220 -1.44 -0.86 9.22
CA ASN A 220 -0.40 -0.15 9.95
C ASN A 220 0.52 -1.11 10.73
N VAL A 221 0.86 -2.24 10.12
CA VAL A 221 1.70 -3.30 10.72
C VAL A 221 2.92 -3.56 9.86
N ILE A 222 2.71 -3.84 8.57
CA ILE A 222 3.79 -4.25 7.65
C ILE A 222 4.75 -3.10 7.35
N MET A 223 4.34 -1.85 7.59
CA MET A 223 5.22 -0.68 7.49
C MET A 223 6.45 -0.73 8.42
N TYR A 224 6.43 -1.56 9.46
CA TYR A 224 7.56 -1.76 10.37
C TYR A 224 8.47 -2.93 9.99
N PHE A 225 8.10 -3.71 8.96
CA PHE A 225 8.79 -4.93 8.60
C PHE A 225 9.87 -4.72 7.54
N THR A 226 10.88 -5.58 7.54
CA THR A 226 11.83 -5.66 6.41
C THR A 226 11.12 -6.14 5.14
N PRO A 227 11.59 -5.78 3.93
CA PRO A 227 10.97 -6.24 2.68
C PRO A 227 10.80 -7.76 2.57
N GLU A 228 11.77 -8.54 3.07
CA GLU A 228 11.70 -10.01 3.10
C GLU A 228 10.59 -10.49 4.03
N THR A 229 10.47 -9.86 5.20
CA THR A 229 9.43 -10.18 6.18
C THR A 229 8.05 -9.84 5.64
N ILE A 230 7.89 -8.71 4.94
CA ILE A 230 6.63 -8.34 4.29
C ILE A 230 6.22 -9.45 3.30
N ARG A 231 7.12 -9.88 2.41
CA ARG A 231 6.82 -10.97 1.45
C ARG A 231 6.39 -12.26 2.15
N LEU A 232 7.07 -12.64 3.23
CA LEU A 232 6.73 -13.85 4.00
C LEU A 232 5.35 -13.75 4.66
N VAL A 233 5.06 -12.64 5.33
CA VAL A 233 3.78 -12.42 6.00
C VAL A 233 2.63 -12.37 4.99
N ILE A 234 2.81 -11.65 3.87
CA ILE A 234 1.79 -11.55 2.82
C ILE A 234 1.56 -12.91 2.15
N ALA A 235 2.59 -13.73 1.91
CA ALA A 235 2.41 -15.08 1.38
C ALA A 235 1.60 -15.98 2.33
N ARG A 236 1.80 -15.87 3.65
CA ARG A 236 1.00 -16.60 4.65
C ARG A 236 -0.44 -16.13 4.69
N ILE A 237 -0.66 -14.81 4.66
CA ILE A 237 -2.00 -14.22 4.59
C ILE A 237 -2.70 -14.67 3.31
N ALA A 238 -2.04 -14.60 2.16
CA ALA A 238 -2.58 -15.04 0.88
C ALA A 238 -2.98 -16.52 0.93
N ARG A 239 -2.11 -17.40 1.46
CA ARG A 239 -2.43 -18.82 1.67
C ARG A 239 -3.70 -19.01 2.49
N ALA A 240 -3.80 -18.33 3.64
CA ALA A 240 -4.89 -18.52 4.58
C ALA A 240 -6.19 -17.81 4.20
N LEU A 241 -6.14 -16.80 3.34
CA LEU A 241 -7.31 -16.08 2.84
C LEU A 241 -7.99 -16.90 1.75
N ALA A 242 -9.31 -17.06 1.77
CA ALA A 242 -10.03 -17.81 0.74
C ALA A 242 -9.88 -17.16 -0.66
N PRO A 243 -9.98 -17.91 -1.76
CA PRO A 243 -10.07 -17.34 -3.11
C PRO A 243 -11.20 -16.30 -3.19
N GLY A 244 -10.93 -15.13 -3.75
CA GLY A 244 -11.85 -13.99 -3.75
C GLY A 244 -12.04 -13.32 -2.37
N GLY A 245 -11.25 -13.70 -1.36
CA GLY A 245 -11.20 -13.09 -0.04
C GLY A 245 -10.56 -11.70 -0.07
N PHE A 246 -10.76 -10.91 0.98
CA PHE A 246 -10.32 -9.51 1.01
C PHE A 246 -9.21 -9.27 2.04
N LEU A 247 -8.25 -8.43 1.68
CA LEU A 247 -7.16 -7.97 2.52
C LEU A 247 -7.14 -6.43 2.57
N PHE A 248 -7.27 -5.88 3.77
CA PHE A 248 -7.19 -4.44 4.03
C PHE A 248 -5.83 -4.11 4.66
N LEU A 249 -5.10 -3.18 4.05
CA LEU A 249 -3.82 -2.66 4.55
C LEU A 249 -3.96 -1.17 4.89
N GLY A 250 -3.02 -0.60 5.64
CA GLY A 250 -3.00 0.83 5.93
C GLY A 250 -2.68 1.67 4.70
N TYR A 251 -2.99 2.97 4.74
CA TYR A 251 -2.80 3.86 3.58
C TYR A 251 -1.35 4.03 3.13
N ALA A 252 -0.37 3.79 4.02
CA ALA A 252 1.06 3.83 3.69
C ALA A 252 1.61 2.47 3.22
N GLU A 253 0.77 1.45 3.09
CA GLU A 253 1.17 0.06 2.89
C GLU A 253 0.67 -0.44 1.53
N THR A 254 1.56 -1.01 0.72
CA THR A 254 1.24 -1.47 -0.64
C THR A 254 1.83 -2.86 -0.92
N LEU A 255 1.11 -3.64 -1.74
CA LEU A 255 1.59 -4.93 -2.23
C LEU A 255 2.28 -4.84 -3.60
N ARG A 256 2.42 -3.63 -4.13
CA ARG A 256 3.13 -3.37 -5.39
C ARG A 256 4.56 -3.91 -5.31
N GLY A 257 4.91 -4.81 -6.23
CA GLY A 257 6.23 -5.48 -6.23
C GLY A 257 6.46 -6.48 -5.08
N ILE A 258 5.43 -6.81 -4.30
CA ILE A 258 5.49 -7.75 -3.16
C ILE A 258 4.79 -9.06 -3.48
N SER A 259 3.55 -9.02 -3.98
CA SER A 259 2.78 -10.22 -4.31
C SER A 259 1.86 -10.02 -5.52
N PRO A 260 1.85 -10.95 -6.49
CA PRO A 260 0.93 -10.92 -7.62
C PRO A 260 -0.43 -11.60 -7.32
N GLU A 261 -0.63 -12.16 -6.13
CA GLU A 261 -1.82 -12.97 -5.79
C GLU A 261 -3.09 -12.15 -5.55
N PHE A 262 -3.01 -10.82 -5.66
CA PHE A 262 -4.09 -9.91 -5.33
C PHE A 262 -4.43 -9.00 -6.52
N HIS A 263 -5.70 -8.63 -6.59
CA HIS A 263 -6.21 -7.47 -7.32
C HIS A 263 -6.30 -6.31 -6.34
N LEU A 264 -5.78 -5.15 -6.69
CA LEU A 264 -6.04 -3.92 -5.93
C LEU A 264 -7.39 -3.35 -6.37
N CYS A 265 -8.23 -3.03 -5.41
CA CYS A 265 -9.59 -2.54 -5.60
C CYS A 265 -9.70 -1.14 -5.01
N HIS A 266 -10.44 -0.25 -5.69
CA HIS A 266 -10.64 1.14 -5.28
C HIS A 266 -12.12 1.48 -5.24
N THR A 267 -12.65 1.76 -4.04
CA THR A 267 -14.02 2.23 -3.82
C THR A 267 -14.06 3.03 -2.53
N HIS A 268 -15.03 3.90 -2.32
CA HIS A 268 -15.18 4.68 -1.08
C HIS A 268 -13.94 5.53 -0.75
N ASP A 269 -13.25 6.06 -1.77
CA ASP A 269 -12.00 6.83 -1.61
C ASP A 269 -10.87 6.09 -0.88
N THR A 270 -10.96 4.76 -0.80
CA THR A 270 -9.98 3.88 -0.20
C THR A 270 -9.58 2.76 -1.15
N PHE A 271 -8.55 2.01 -0.76
CA PHE A 271 -8.06 0.87 -1.51
C PHE A 271 -7.89 -0.35 -0.62
N TYR A 272 -8.08 -1.52 -1.20
CA TYR A 272 -7.94 -2.81 -0.53
C TYR A 272 -7.67 -3.87 -1.57
N TYR A 273 -7.34 -5.08 -1.14
CA TYR A 273 -6.89 -6.14 -2.02
C TYR A 273 -7.91 -7.28 -2.03
N GLN A 274 -8.20 -7.83 -3.20
CA GLN A 274 -8.98 -9.05 -3.34
C GLN A 274 -8.07 -10.18 -3.84
N ARG A 275 -8.04 -11.31 -3.13
CA ARG A 275 -7.26 -12.49 -3.54
C ARG A 275 -7.80 -13.01 -4.87
N ARG A 276 -6.91 -13.21 -5.84
CA ARG A 276 -7.24 -13.77 -7.14
C ARG A 276 -7.88 -15.16 -7.01
N PRO A 277 -8.94 -15.47 -7.77
CA PRO A 277 -9.47 -16.84 -7.88
C PRO A 277 -8.40 -17.82 -8.39
N ALA A 278 -8.42 -19.08 -7.93
CA ALA A 278 -7.47 -20.11 -8.37
C ALA A 278 -7.37 -20.32 -9.91
N PRO A 279 -8.47 -20.21 -10.70
CA PRO A 279 -8.39 -20.29 -12.17
C PRO A 279 -7.55 -19.18 -12.81
N GLU A 280 -7.48 -17.99 -12.20
CA GLU A 280 -6.71 -16.85 -12.70
C GLU A 280 -5.22 -16.95 -12.37
N LEU A 281 -4.83 -17.71 -11.34
CA LEU A 281 -3.43 -18.03 -11.06
C LEU A 281 -2.83 -18.99 -12.11
N HIS A 282 -3.63 -19.90 -12.66
CA HIS A 282 -3.19 -20.89 -13.65
C HIS A 282 -3.34 -20.43 -15.11
N ALA A 283 -4.17 -19.41 -15.39
CA ALA A 283 -4.35 -18.85 -16.73
C ALA A 283 -3.21 -17.91 -17.17
N ALA A 284 -2.19 -17.68 -16.33
CA ALA A 284 -1.08 -16.76 -16.59
C ALA A 284 -0.03 -17.25 -17.61
N LEU A 285 -0.32 -18.31 -18.38
CA LEU A 285 0.43 -18.62 -19.60
C LEU A 285 -0.53 -19.17 -20.67
N PRO A 286 -0.93 -18.37 -21.69
CA PRO A 286 -1.44 -18.93 -22.92
C PRO A 286 -0.29 -19.52 -23.75
N ASP A 287 -0.50 -20.72 -24.26
CA ASP A 287 0.31 -21.30 -25.35
C ASP A 287 0.19 -20.38 -26.59
N PRO A 288 1.29 -19.79 -27.11
CA PRO A 288 1.24 -18.74 -28.14
C PRO A 288 0.72 -19.21 -29.52
N ALA A 289 0.38 -20.49 -29.67
CA ALA A 289 0.01 -21.07 -30.96
C ALA A 289 -1.50 -21.23 -31.20
N ALA A 290 -2.38 -20.99 -30.22
CA ALA A 290 -3.80 -21.30 -30.37
C ALA A 290 -4.72 -20.09 -30.18
N ALA A 291 -5.29 -19.68 -31.31
CA ALA A 291 -6.53 -18.92 -31.51
C ALA A 291 -6.43 -17.39 -31.68
N LEU A 292 -7.09 -16.75 -32.65
CA LEU A 292 -7.85 -17.16 -33.84
C LEU A 292 -8.07 -15.88 -34.68
N SER A 293 -8.37 -16.07 -35.97
CA SER A 293 -8.50 -15.06 -37.01
C SER A 293 -9.64 -14.04 -36.82
N PRO A 294 -9.45 -12.78 -37.26
CA PRO A 294 -10.47 -11.74 -37.15
C PRO A 294 -11.43 -11.77 -38.33
N SER A 295 -12.52 -12.52 -38.21
CA SER A 295 -13.69 -12.31 -39.06
C SER A 295 -14.90 -13.04 -38.48
N GLN A 296 -15.59 -12.40 -37.54
CA GLN A 296 -17.03 -12.55 -37.29
C GLN A 296 -17.36 -11.76 -36.03
N LEU A 297 -18.13 -10.70 -36.21
CA LEU A 297 -19.23 -10.21 -35.37
C LEU A 297 -19.44 -8.75 -35.74
N GLY A 298 -20.34 -8.54 -36.70
CA GLY A 298 -20.97 -7.24 -36.89
C GLY A 298 -21.94 -6.98 -35.74
N PHE A 299 -22.04 -5.73 -35.31
CA PHE A 299 -23.20 -5.25 -34.59
C PHE A 299 -23.60 -3.86 -35.09
N ASP A 300 -24.91 -3.77 -35.23
CA ASP A 300 -25.76 -2.69 -35.68
C ASP A 300 -25.55 -1.38 -34.92
N GLU A 301 -25.69 -0.27 -35.63
CA GLU A 301 -25.71 1.08 -35.08
C GLU A 301 -27.09 1.37 -34.48
N SER A 302 -27.13 1.96 -33.28
CA SER A 302 -28.08 3.05 -33.03
C SER A 302 -27.49 4.09 -32.06
N PRO A 303 -27.75 5.39 -32.31
CA PRO A 303 -27.03 6.50 -31.68
C PRO A 303 -27.89 7.20 -30.62
N GLU A 304 -27.26 7.67 -29.53
CA GLU A 304 -27.52 8.94 -28.83
C GLU A 304 -26.98 8.88 -27.39
N ALA A 305 -25.66 9.04 -27.24
CA ALA A 305 -25.01 9.59 -26.02
C ALA A 305 -23.48 9.68 -26.19
N ASN A 306 -22.94 10.10 -27.35
CA ASN A 306 -21.49 10.15 -27.56
C ASN A 306 -21.02 11.47 -28.20
N GLY A 307 -21.40 12.60 -27.61
CA GLY A 307 -20.82 13.92 -27.93
C GLY A 307 -19.81 14.43 -26.90
N ALA A 308 -19.94 14.06 -25.62
CA ALA A 308 -19.19 14.69 -24.53
C ALA A 308 -17.82 14.05 -24.22
N TRP A 309 -17.59 12.80 -24.64
CA TRP A 309 -16.35 12.07 -24.35
C TRP A 309 -15.25 12.35 -25.38
N ALA A 310 -15.59 12.41 -26.67
CA ALA A 310 -14.67 12.77 -27.75
C ALA A 310 -14.11 14.20 -27.58
N GLU A 311 -14.94 15.16 -27.16
CA GLU A 311 -14.49 16.53 -26.83
C GLU A 311 -13.62 16.59 -25.57
N SER A 312 -13.76 15.64 -24.64
CA SER A 312 -12.95 15.60 -23.41
C SER A 312 -11.57 14.99 -23.67
N ILE A 313 -11.48 14.01 -24.57
CA ILE A 313 -10.21 13.45 -25.06
C ILE A 313 -9.48 14.46 -25.96
N GLN A 314 -10.19 15.14 -26.87
CA GLN A 314 -9.61 16.19 -27.70
C GLN A 314 -9.07 17.34 -26.83
N ARG A 315 -9.79 17.74 -25.78
CA ARG A 315 -9.31 18.76 -24.81
C ARG A 315 -8.15 18.30 -23.94
N ALA A 316 -7.95 16.99 -23.74
CA ALA A 316 -6.78 16.45 -23.03
C ALA A 316 -5.56 16.42 -23.96
N ALA A 317 -5.75 15.98 -25.21
CA ALA A 317 -4.72 16.02 -26.26
C ALA A 317 -4.30 17.47 -26.61
N ASP A 318 -5.25 18.40 -26.69
CA ASP A 318 -4.99 19.82 -26.95
C ASP A 318 -4.27 20.49 -25.76
N ARG A 319 -4.54 20.08 -24.52
CA ARG A 319 -3.81 20.59 -23.33
C ARG A 319 -2.36 20.11 -23.29
N ILE A 320 -2.09 18.88 -23.70
CA ILE A 320 -0.72 18.35 -23.90
C ILE A 320 -0.02 19.10 -25.04
N ALA A 321 -0.72 19.37 -26.16
CA ALA A 321 -0.18 20.15 -27.27
C ALA A 321 0.08 21.64 -26.91
N THR A 322 -0.66 22.20 -25.94
CA THR A 322 -0.50 23.58 -25.46
C THR A 322 0.65 23.69 -24.45
N LEU A 323 0.88 22.66 -23.63
CA LEU A 323 2.03 22.58 -22.71
C LEU A 323 3.37 22.38 -23.46
N ALA A 324 3.34 21.86 -24.69
CA ALA A 324 4.50 21.71 -25.57
C ALA A 324 4.88 22.96 -26.40
N ARG A 325 4.19 24.11 -26.23
CA ARG A 325 4.52 25.34 -26.98
C ARG A 325 5.01 26.48 -26.08
N ARG A 326 6.33 26.62 -25.99
CA ARG A 326 7.02 27.94 -25.88
C ARG A 326 7.83 28.18 -27.17
N PRO A 327 7.96 29.43 -27.65
CA PRO A 327 8.21 29.72 -29.06
C PRO A 327 9.68 29.52 -29.42
N ALA A 328 9.98 28.48 -30.21
CA ALA A 328 11.27 28.36 -30.88
C ALA A 328 11.25 29.13 -32.22
N ARG A 329 12.34 29.86 -32.48
CA ARG A 329 12.65 30.63 -33.70
C ARG A 329 12.37 29.82 -34.98
N GLN A 330 11.76 30.47 -35.98
CA GLN A 330 11.64 29.93 -37.34
C GLN A 330 12.99 29.96 -38.09
N PRO A 331 13.45 28.85 -38.68
CA PRO A 331 14.31 28.85 -39.85
C PRO A 331 13.47 28.78 -41.15
N PRO A 332 14.04 29.14 -42.32
CA PRO A 332 13.27 29.52 -43.49
C PRO A 332 12.66 28.32 -44.23
N ARG A 333 11.47 28.57 -44.81
CA ARG A 333 10.72 27.63 -45.68
C ARG A 333 11.39 27.46 -47.04
N ALA A 334 11.36 26.22 -47.53
CA ALA A 334 11.35 25.86 -48.96
C ALA A 334 10.42 24.64 -49.17
N PRO A 335 9.88 24.41 -50.38
CA PRO A 335 8.47 24.10 -50.57
C PRO A 335 8.11 22.62 -50.83
N ASP A 336 6.83 22.34 -50.52
CA ASP A 336 5.90 21.32 -51.01
C ASP A 336 6.41 19.95 -51.50
N GLY A 337 6.00 18.90 -50.77
CA GLY A 337 6.02 17.53 -51.24
C GLY A 337 5.33 16.54 -50.30
N GLY A 338 4.10 16.14 -50.63
CA GLY A 338 3.47 14.86 -50.26
C GLY A 338 3.09 14.64 -48.79
N ALA A 339 1.78 14.70 -48.49
CA ALA A 339 1.24 14.22 -47.21
C ALA A 339 1.42 12.69 -47.06
N PRO A 340 1.97 12.18 -45.94
CA PRO A 340 1.92 10.76 -45.63
C PRO A 340 0.54 10.37 -45.06
N SER A 341 0.08 9.18 -45.43
CA SER A 341 -1.17 8.53 -45.00
C SER A 341 -1.39 8.55 -43.48
N ALA A 342 -2.57 9.01 -43.05
CA ALA A 342 -2.99 9.17 -41.64
C ALA A 342 -3.37 7.87 -40.90
N ALA A 343 -3.29 6.70 -41.56
CA ALA A 343 -3.79 5.43 -41.01
C ALA A 343 -2.94 4.80 -39.87
N PRO A 344 -1.59 4.85 -39.85
CA PRO A 344 -0.78 4.20 -38.81
C PRO A 344 -0.85 4.90 -37.45
N GLN A 345 -0.98 6.24 -37.45
CA GLN A 345 -0.99 7.06 -36.23
C GLN A 345 -2.32 6.93 -35.46
N ALA A 346 -3.44 6.80 -36.18
CA ALA A 346 -4.75 6.56 -35.56
C ALA A 346 -4.80 5.22 -34.79
N ASN A 347 -4.09 4.19 -35.27
CA ASN A 347 -3.99 2.90 -34.59
C ASN A 347 -3.11 2.97 -33.32
N ALA A 348 -1.97 3.67 -33.37
CA ALA A 348 -1.09 3.82 -32.21
C ALA A 348 -1.75 4.59 -31.05
N ALA A 349 -2.48 5.66 -31.35
CA ALA A 349 -3.22 6.43 -30.34
C ALA A 349 -4.32 5.59 -29.66
N ALA A 350 -5.04 4.77 -30.44
CA ALA A 350 -6.05 3.85 -29.90
C ALA A 350 -5.43 2.78 -28.99
N LEU A 351 -4.27 2.22 -29.37
CA LEU A 351 -3.52 1.26 -28.56
C LEU A 351 -3.01 1.90 -27.26
N LEU A 352 -2.48 3.12 -27.31
CA LEU A 352 -2.05 3.84 -26.10
C LEU A 352 -3.22 4.16 -25.17
N ALA A 353 -4.36 4.59 -25.70
CA ALA A 353 -5.58 4.79 -24.92
C ALA A 353 -6.01 3.47 -24.24
N ARG A 354 -5.96 2.35 -24.98
CA ARG A 354 -6.26 1.03 -24.44
C ARG A 354 -5.28 0.61 -23.35
N ALA A 355 -3.99 0.87 -23.52
CA ALA A 355 -2.97 0.59 -22.50
C ALA A 355 -3.19 1.42 -21.23
N LEU A 356 -3.61 2.68 -21.35
CA LEU A 356 -3.96 3.53 -20.21
C LEU A 356 -5.25 3.09 -19.49
N GLU A 357 -6.24 2.59 -20.23
CA GLU A 357 -7.42 1.95 -19.63
C GLU A 357 -7.03 0.69 -18.85
N LEU A 358 -6.21 -0.18 -19.45
CA LEU A 358 -5.72 -1.39 -18.79
C LEU A 358 -4.87 -1.07 -17.56
N LEU A 359 -4.06 0.01 -17.61
CA LEU A 359 -3.35 0.53 -16.45
C LEU A 359 -4.32 0.99 -15.35
N ARG A 360 -5.41 1.67 -15.70
CA ARG A 360 -6.46 2.08 -14.75
C ARG A 360 -7.20 0.89 -14.14
N GLU A 361 -7.39 -0.17 -14.92
CA GLU A 361 -7.91 -1.48 -14.48
C GLU A 361 -6.85 -2.32 -13.76
N GLU A 362 -5.62 -1.80 -13.61
CA GLU A 362 -4.44 -2.48 -13.03
C GLU A 362 -4.06 -3.81 -13.69
N ARG A 363 -4.47 -4.00 -14.94
CA ARG A 363 -4.11 -5.14 -15.79
C ARG A 363 -2.76 -4.87 -16.46
N LEU A 364 -1.71 -4.81 -15.64
CA LEU A 364 -0.38 -4.38 -16.07
C LEU A 364 0.24 -5.27 -17.16
N ALA A 365 0.03 -6.59 -17.08
CA ALA A 365 0.51 -7.54 -18.08
C ALA A 365 -0.15 -7.29 -19.45
N ASP A 366 -1.48 -7.17 -19.47
CA ASP A 366 -2.24 -6.89 -20.70
C ASP A 366 -1.87 -5.51 -21.27
N ALA A 367 -1.71 -4.50 -20.41
CA ALA A 367 -1.25 -3.17 -20.81
C ALA A 367 0.15 -3.23 -21.44
N MET A 368 1.05 -4.04 -20.87
CA MET A 368 2.40 -4.25 -21.40
C MET A 368 2.37 -4.93 -22.76
N ASP A 369 1.50 -5.91 -22.97
CA ASP A 369 1.34 -6.58 -24.26
C ASP A 369 0.82 -5.62 -25.33
N VAL A 370 -0.11 -4.73 -24.98
CA VAL A 370 -0.56 -3.64 -25.87
C VAL A 370 0.58 -2.70 -26.23
N VAL A 371 1.40 -2.28 -25.26
CA VAL A 371 2.57 -1.42 -25.51
C VAL A 371 3.63 -2.14 -26.37
N ARG A 372 3.84 -3.44 -26.16
CA ARG A 372 4.73 -4.28 -27.00
C ARG A 372 4.21 -4.42 -28.42
N ALA A 373 2.90 -4.45 -28.61
CA ALA A 373 2.25 -4.53 -29.92
C ALA A 373 2.30 -3.21 -30.72
N LEU A 374 2.71 -2.08 -30.11
CA LEU A 374 2.85 -0.81 -30.82
C LEU A 374 3.84 -0.92 -32.00
N PRO A 375 3.60 -0.20 -33.11
CA PRO A 375 4.55 -0.10 -34.22
C PRO A 375 5.94 0.33 -33.72
N PRO A 376 7.05 -0.18 -34.27
CA PRO A 376 8.40 0.10 -33.74
C PRO A 376 8.73 1.59 -33.57
N ALA A 377 8.29 2.44 -34.51
CA ALA A 377 8.51 3.89 -34.43
C ALA A 377 7.73 4.55 -33.27
N SER A 378 6.48 4.15 -33.04
CA SER A 378 5.67 4.63 -31.91
C SER A 378 6.16 4.03 -30.60
N ARG A 379 6.62 2.78 -30.59
CA ARG A 379 7.14 2.17 -29.37
C ARG A 379 8.31 2.97 -28.80
N MET A 380 9.16 3.57 -29.65
CA MET A 380 10.32 4.35 -29.25
C MET A 380 10.01 5.83 -28.95
N ASP A 381 8.77 6.27 -29.10
CA ASP A 381 8.41 7.65 -28.73
C ASP A 381 8.43 7.85 -27.20
N ALA A 382 8.65 9.10 -26.79
CA ALA A 382 8.89 9.44 -25.39
C ALA A 382 7.71 9.06 -24.48
N ASP A 383 6.47 9.27 -24.94
CA ASP A 383 5.26 8.97 -24.19
C ASP A 383 5.04 7.46 -24.02
N SER A 384 5.32 6.68 -25.07
CA SER A 384 5.24 5.21 -25.04
C SER A 384 6.33 4.61 -24.17
N GLN A 385 7.55 5.16 -24.20
CA GLN A 385 8.64 4.74 -23.31
C GLN A 385 8.33 5.12 -21.85
N LEU A 386 7.74 6.28 -21.60
CA LEU A 386 7.32 6.68 -20.26
C LEU A 386 6.21 5.75 -19.73
N LEU A 387 5.19 5.45 -20.54
CA LEU A 387 4.15 4.50 -20.16
C LEU A 387 4.71 3.10 -19.92
N ARG A 388 5.66 2.65 -20.75
CA ARG A 388 6.37 1.38 -20.53
C ARG A 388 7.14 1.38 -19.22
N ALA A 389 7.87 2.46 -18.91
CA ALA A 389 8.60 2.60 -17.65
C ALA A 389 7.64 2.58 -16.44
N VAL A 390 6.50 3.26 -16.53
CA VAL A 390 5.43 3.22 -15.53
C VAL A 390 4.97 1.78 -15.31
N LEU A 391 4.64 1.05 -16.37
CA LEU A 391 4.16 -0.33 -16.29
C LEU A 391 5.22 -1.28 -15.69
N LEU A 392 6.50 -1.14 -16.08
CA LEU A 392 7.59 -1.95 -15.55
C LEU A 392 7.84 -1.67 -14.07
N THR A 393 7.88 -0.39 -13.68
CA THR A 393 8.01 0.04 -12.27
C THR A 393 6.85 -0.51 -11.45
N ASN A 394 5.64 -0.43 -12.01
CA ASN A 394 4.42 -0.90 -11.37
C ASN A 394 4.37 -2.43 -11.21
N SER A 395 4.98 -3.17 -12.14
CA SER A 395 5.06 -4.63 -12.14
C SER A 395 6.24 -5.17 -11.31
N GLY A 396 7.12 -4.29 -10.81
CA GLY A 396 8.31 -4.66 -10.04
C GLY A 396 9.51 -5.08 -10.89
N GLU A 397 9.47 -4.88 -12.22
CA GLU A 397 10.59 -5.16 -13.14
C GLU A 397 11.60 -4.00 -13.16
N LEU A 398 12.17 -3.70 -11.99
CA LEU A 398 12.92 -2.46 -11.71
C LEU A 398 14.16 -2.28 -12.59
N ALA A 399 14.89 -3.36 -12.85
CA ALA A 399 16.10 -3.30 -13.67
C ALA A 399 15.79 -2.92 -15.13
N GLU A 400 14.67 -3.42 -15.67
CA GLU A 400 14.23 -3.05 -17.01
C GLU A 400 13.63 -1.64 -17.01
N ALA A 401 12.83 -1.29 -16.00
CA ALA A 401 12.29 0.06 -15.82
C ALA A 401 13.40 1.12 -15.79
N GLU A 402 14.48 0.85 -15.06
CA GLU A 402 15.64 1.74 -14.97
C GLU A 402 16.32 1.93 -16.34
N ASN A 403 16.51 0.84 -17.09
CA ASN A 403 17.09 0.91 -18.43
C ASN A 403 16.20 1.73 -19.38
N VAL A 404 14.89 1.53 -19.32
CA VAL A 404 13.93 2.30 -20.12
C VAL A 404 13.95 3.79 -19.75
N CYS A 405 13.99 4.12 -18.45
CA CYS A 405 14.09 5.51 -18.02
C CYS A 405 15.40 6.16 -18.45
N ARG A 406 16.53 5.44 -18.42
CA ARG A 406 17.82 5.96 -18.91
C ARG A 406 17.77 6.24 -20.41
N GLN A 407 17.20 5.32 -21.21
CA GLN A 407 16.99 5.53 -22.65
C GLN A 407 16.04 6.71 -22.92
N LEU A 408 14.98 6.85 -22.12
CA LEU A 408 14.07 7.98 -22.23
C LEU A 408 14.78 9.32 -21.94
N LEU A 409 15.65 9.36 -20.92
CA LEU A 409 16.43 10.56 -20.62
C LEU A 409 17.52 10.88 -21.66
N GLU A 410 18.00 9.89 -22.41
CA GLU A 410 18.86 10.15 -23.59
C GLU A 410 18.08 10.83 -24.73
N LEU A 411 16.77 10.58 -24.82
CA LEU A 411 15.88 11.19 -25.83
C LEU A 411 15.32 12.54 -25.37
N ASP A 412 15.02 12.66 -24.07
CA ASP A 412 14.42 13.82 -23.42
C ASP A 412 15.01 13.98 -22.00
N GLU A 413 16.12 14.72 -21.92
CA GLU A 413 16.84 14.97 -20.66
C GLU A 413 15.98 15.72 -19.62
N LEU A 414 14.90 16.38 -20.03
CA LEU A 414 14.05 17.20 -19.15
C LEU A 414 12.79 16.45 -18.68
N ASN A 415 12.74 15.13 -18.87
CA ASN A 415 11.58 14.34 -18.52
C ASN A 415 11.46 14.11 -17.00
N ALA A 416 10.66 14.94 -16.33
CA ALA A 416 10.41 14.85 -14.88
C ALA A 416 9.82 13.48 -14.46
N GLY A 417 8.98 12.87 -15.31
CA GLY A 417 8.38 11.56 -15.05
C GLY A 417 9.43 10.44 -15.02
N ALA A 418 10.37 10.44 -15.97
CA ALA A 418 11.47 9.47 -16.02
C ALA A 418 12.39 9.60 -14.79
N HIS A 419 12.70 10.82 -14.36
CA HIS A 419 13.44 11.05 -13.13
C HIS A 419 12.71 10.51 -11.90
N TYR A 420 11.41 10.78 -11.77
CA TYR A 420 10.61 10.24 -10.67
C TYR A 420 10.60 8.70 -10.66
N LEU A 421 10.41 8.05 -11.80
CA LEU A 421 10.44 6.58 -11.90
C LEU A 421 11.82 6.00 -11.56
N LEU A 422 12.92 6.66 -11.96
CA LEU A 422 14.27 6.29 -11.52
C LEU A 422 14.43 6.41 -10.01
N ALA A 423 13.83 7.43 -9.40
CA ALA A 423 13.86 7.59 -7.95
C ALA A 423 13.20 6.40 -7.25
N LEU A 424 12.04 5.95 -7.73
CA LEU A 424 11.36 4.75 -7.22
C LEU A 424 12.22 3.48 -7.41
N CYS A 425 12.85 3.32 -8.58
CA CYS A 425 13.73 2.18 -8.84
C CYS A 425 14.93 2.16 -7.89
N ARG A 426 15.54 3.32 -7.63
CA ARG A 426 16.69 3.47 -6.72
C ARG A 426 16.31 3.26 -5.27
N GLU A 427 15.16 3.79 -4.84
CA GLU A 427 14.63 3.59 -3.48
C GLU A 427 14.45 2.10 -3.19
N GLN A 428 13.82 1.37 -4.12
CA GLN A 428 13.58 -0.06 -3.98
C GLN A 428 14.87 -0.91 -4.08
N ALA A 429 15.91 -0.39 -4.74
CA ALA A 429 17.25 -0.97 -4.75
C ALA A 429 18.07 -0.65 -3.48
N GLY A 430 17.52 0.16 -2.56
CA GLY A 430 18.19 0.56 -1.32
C GLY A 430 19.18 1.73 -1.47
N ASP A 431 19.24 2.37 -2.64
CA ASP A 431 20.06 3.56 -2.87
C ASP A 431 19.26 4.83 -2.58
N ALA A 432 19.09 5.13 -1.29
CA ALA A 432 18.31 6.27 -0.81
C ALA A 432 18.88 7.62 -1.32
N ARG A 433 20.20 7.72 -1.53
CA ARG A 433 20.83 8.95 -2.00
C ARG A 433 20.45 9.23 -3.45
N ALA A 434 20.62 8.24 -4.34
CA ALA A 434 20.24 8.41 -5.74
C ALA A 434 18.73 8.62 -5.90
N ALA A 435 17.91 8.01 -5.04
CA ALA A 435 16.47 8.26 -5.01
C ALA A 435 16.14 9.72 -4.67
N VAL A 436 16.80 10.31 -3.68
CA VAL A 436 16.63 11.73 -3.34
C VAL A 436 17.07 12.63 -4.48
N ASP A 437 18.24 12.39 -5.08
CA ASP A 437 18.77 13.20 -6.19
C ASP A 437 17.80 13.21 -7.39
N HIS A 438 17.24 12.06 -7.74
CA HIS A 438 16.27 11.95 -8.84
C HIS A 438 14.90 12.56 -8.50
N ASN A 439 14.40 12.43 -7.27
CA ASN A 439 13.17 13.13 -6.87
C ASN A 439 13.36 14.65 -6.87
N GLN A 440 14.52 15.15 -6.42
CA GLN A 440 14.84 16.59 -6.49
C GLN A 440 14.91 17.08 -7.94
N ALA A 441 15.51 16.30 -8.84
CA ALA A 441 15.53 16.60 -10.26
C ALA A 441 14.09 16.67 -10.84
N ALA A 442 13.25 15.68 -10.53
CA ALA A 442 11.85 15.68 -10.96
C ALA A 442 11.06 16.90 -10.45
N ALA A 443 11.21 17.24 -9.16
CA ALA A 443 10.57 18.40 -8.56
C ALA A 443 11.08 19.74 -9.13
N TYR A 444 12.37 19.82 -9.49
CA TYR A 444 12.95 21.01 -10.10
C TYR A 444 12.46 21.21 -11.53
N LEU A 445 12.43 20.13 -12.32
CA LEU A 445 11.99 20.16 -13.72
C LEU A 445 10.49 20.43 -13.84
N ASP A 446 9.69 19.93 -12.90
CA ASP A 446 8.26 20.19 -12.82
C ASP A 446 7.84 20.54 -11.38
N PRO A 447 7.81 21.84 -11.03
CA PRO A 447 7.38 22.30 -9.70
C PRO A 447 5.90 22.02 -9.38
N GLY A 448 5.11 21.62 -10.37
CA GLY A 448 3.71 21.25 -10.20
C GLY A 448 3.50 19.75 -9.98
N PHE A 449 4.58 18.95 -9.94
CA PHE A 449 4.50 17.50 -9.79
C PHE A 449 4.52 17.11 -8.31
N ALA A 450 3.37 16.67 -7.78
CA ALA A 450 3.25 16.35 -6.35
C ALA A 450 4.08 15.14 -5.90
N MET A 451 4.17 14.10 -6.73
CA MET A 451 4.71 12.80 -6.29
C MET A 451 6.17 12.82 -5.82
N PRO A 452 7.10 13.55 -6.47
CA PRO A 452 8.45 13.72 -5.95
C PRO A 452 8.48 14.29 -4.53
N HIS A 453 7.61 15.25 -4.20
CA HIS A 453 7.51 15.83 -2.86
C HIS A 453 6.94 14.83 -1.84
N VAL A 454 5.96 14.00 -2.24
CA VAL A 454 5.47 12.90 -1.38
C VAL A 454 6.65 11.99 -1.01
N HIS A 455 7.42 11.53 -2.01
CA HIS A 455 8.52 10.60 -1.78
C HIS A 455 9.69 11.24 -1.00
N LEU A 456 10.08 12.47 -1.31
CA LEU A 456 11.10 13.18 -0.53
C LEU A 456 10.69 13.34 0.94
N GLY A 457 9.41 13.66 1.18
CA GLY A 457 8.86 13.75 2.52
C GLY A 457 8.92 12.43 3.29
N LEU A 458 8.50 11.33 2.66
CA LEU A 458 8.54 10.00 3.26
C LEU A 458 9.97 9.50 3.51
N VAL A 459 10.90 9.75 2.58
CA VAL A 459 12.32 9.42 2.74
C VAL A 459 12.94 10.21 3.88
N ALA A 460 12.70 11.52 3.94
CA ALA A 460 13.21 12.37 5.02
C ALA A 460 12.65 11.96 6.39
N ARG A 461 11.35 11.61 6.45
CA ARG A 461 10.70 11.13 7.67
C ARG A 461 11.36 9.85 8.19
N ARG A 462 11.60 8.88 7.31
CA ARG A 462 12.33 7.65 7.64
C ARG A 462 13.68 7.97 8.24
N ALA A 463 14.46 8.79 7.54
CA ALA A 463 15.78 9.24 7.97
C ALA A 463 15.79 10.11 9.26
N GLY A 464 14.63 10.46 9.81
CA GLY A 464 14.50 11.27 11.02
C GLY A 464 14.66 12.78 10.81
N ASP A 465 14.77 13.24 9.56
CA ASP A 465 14.79 14.65 9.20
C ASP A 465 13.35 15.19 9.13
N LEU A 466 12.79 15.48 10.30
CA LEU A 466 11.40 15.92 10.45
C LEU A 466 11.14 17.29 9.82
N GLU A 467 12.16 18.16 9.73
CA GLU A 467 12.01 19.49 9.14
C GLU A 467 11.81 19.37 7.62
N THR A 468 12.70 18.62 6.95
CA THR A 468 12.56 18.34 5.52
C THR A 468 11.28 17.54 5.26
N ALA A 469 10.98 16.52 6.07
CA ALA A 469 9.77 15.72 5.93
C ALA A 469 8.51 16.62 5.92
N ARG A 470 8.39 17.51 6.91
CA ARG A 470 7.25 18.42 7.01
C ARG A 470 7.14 19.36 5.81
N ARG A 471 8.25 19.98 5.41
CA ARG A 471 8.27 20.90 4.26
C ARG A 471 7.80 20.23 2.98
N GLU A 472 8.35 19.06 2.68
CA GLU A 472 8.04 18.32 1.44
C GLU A 472 6.61 17.77 1.46
N LEU A 473 6.13 17.25 2.60
CA LEU A 473 4.76 16.75 2.72
C LEU A 473 3.71 17.88 2.68
N GLU A 474 3.99 19.05 3.25
CA GLU A 474 3.13 20.24 3.13
C GLU A 474 3.01 20.66 1.66
N GLN A 475 4.15 20.71 0.95
CA GLN A 475 4.19 21.03 -0.47
C GLN A 475 3.42 20.00 -1.31
N ALA A 476 3.64 18.71 -1.04
CA ALA A 476 2.93 17.61 -1.70
C ALA A 476 1.42 17.72 -1.49
N TRP A 477 0.96 17.97 -0.26
CA TRP A 477 -0.46 18.12 0.06
C TRP A 477 -1.13 19.26 -0.73
N VAL A 478 -0.46 20.41 -0.83
CA VAL A 478 -0.94 21.55 -1.64
C VAL A 478 -1.00 21.18 -3.13
N LEU A 479 0.05 20.56 -3.66
CA LEU A 479 0.13 20.19 -5.08
C LEU A 479 -0.90 19.12 -5.45
N LEU A 480 -1.12 18.11 -4.59
CA LEU A 480 -2.09 17.03 -4.81
C LEU A 480 -3.50 17.58 -5.08
N SER A 481 -3.90 18.68 -4.44
CA SER A 481 -5.21 19.30 -4.70
C SER A 481 -5.41 19.78 -6.15
N ARG A 482 -4.31 20.04 -6.86
CA ARG A 482 -4.26 20.59 -8.23
C ARG A 482 -3.71 19.59 -9.26
N GLU A 483 -3.21 18.43 -8.81
CA GLU A 483 -2.57 17.43 -9.65
C GLU A 483 -3.52 16.84 -10.70
N ASP A 484 -3.10 16.73 -11.96
CA ASP A 484 -3.95 16.18 -13.02
C ASP A 484 -4.24 14.66 -12.83
N ALA A 485 -5.44 14.23 -13.21
CA ALA A 485 -5.87 12.84 -13.04
C ALA A 485 -5.01 11.83 -13.85
N ALA A 486 -4.51 12.21 -15.03
CA ALA A 486 -3.61 11.37 -15.82
C ALA A 486 -2.26 11.22 -15.12
N ARG A 487 -1.78 12.26 -14.44
CA ARG A 487 -0.53 12.23 -13.69
C ARG A 487 -0.65 11.35 -12.44
N ILE A 488 -1.79 11.42 -11.75
CA ILE A 488 -2.11 10.49 -10.65
C ILE A 488 -2.19 9.05 -11.16
N LEU A 489 -2.81 8.80 -12.31
CA LEU A 489 -2.88 7.47 -12.91
C LEU A 489 -1.49 6.88 -13.20
N LEU A 490 -0.57 7.69 -13.74
CA LEU A 490 0.77 7.23 -14.13
C LEU A 490 1.71 7.06 -12.94
N PHE A 491 1.69 8.01 -11.98
CA PHE A 491 2.75 8.13 -10.98
C PHE A 491 2.26 7.99 -9.55
N GLY A 492 0.95 8.03 -9.34
CA GLY A 492 0.31 7.89 -8.03
C GLY A 492 0.39 6.48 -7.47
N GLY A 493 1.05 5.53 -8.13
CA GLY A 493 1.25 4.19 -7.59
C GLY A 493 -0.05 3.42 -7.36
N GLY A 494 -1.10 3.72 -8.13
CA GLY A 494 -2.44 3.15 -8.00
C GLY A 494 -3.31 3.86 -6.96
N PHE A 495 -2.75 4.77 -6.15
CA PHE A 495 -3.50 5.50 -5.15
C PHE A 495 -4.35 6.61 -5.78
N SER A 496 -5.54 6.84 -5.23
CA SER A 496 -6.34 8.00 -5.58
C SER A 496 -5.67 9.29 -5.10
N ARG A 497 -5.98 10.41 -5.73
CA ARG A 497 -5.53 11.74 -5.28
C ARG A 497 -5.88 11.98 -3.81
N HIS A 498 -7.08 11.56 -3.40
CA HIS A 498 -7.54 11.71 -2.03
C HIS A 498 -6.70 10.87 -1.06
N ALA A 499 -6.47 9.59 -1.37
CA ALA A 499 -5.65 8.70 -0.56
C ALA A 499 -4.22 9.22 -0.38
N LEU A 500 -3.62 9.77 -1.44
CA LEU A 500 -2.31 10.42 -1.39
C LEU A 500 -2.33 11.68 -0.51
N ALA A 501 -3.40 12.46 -0.55
CA ALA A 501 -3.53 13.66 0.29
C ALA A 501 -3.69 13.31 1.78
N GLU A 502 -4.47 12.27 2.08
CA GLU A 502 -4.62 11.76 3.44
C GLU A 502 -3.34 11.10 3.96
N LEU A 503 -2.57 10.42 3.11
CA LEU A 503 -1.22 9.96 3.44
C LEU A 503 -0.32 11.13 3.88
N CYS A 504 -0.26 12.20 3.07
CA CYS A 504 0.52 13.39 3.43
C CYS A 504 0.06 13.99 4.76
N ARG A 505 -1.26 14.11 4.98
CA ARG A 505 -1.83 14.63 6.23
C ARG A 505 -1.45 13.77 7.44
N ALA A 506 -1.56 12.45 7.32
CA ALA A 506 -1.23 11.52 8.40
C ALA A 506 0.26 11.61 8.78
N GLU A 507 1.14 11.68 7.77
CA GLU A 507 2.58 11.78 7.98
C GLU A 507 2.99 13.16 8.54
N LEU A 508 2.31 14.23 8.13
CA LEU A 508 2.48 15.56 8.71
C LEU A 508 2.11 15.59 10.20
N ALA A 509 1.00 14.97 10.57
CA ALA A 509 0.59 14.85 11.98
C ALA A 509 1.63 14.06 12.78
N ALA A 510 2.20 13.00 12.21
CA ALA A 510 3.27 12.22 12.83
C ALA A 510 4.58 13.02 12.99
N CYS A 511 4.84 14.00 12.12
CA CYS A 511 5.98 14.92 12.22
C CYS A 511 5.76 16.09 13.20
N GLY A 512 4.60 16.17 13.88
CA GLY A 512 4.26 17.26 14.80
C GLY A 512 3.62 18.48 14.14
N GLY A 513 3.10 18.34 12.91
CA GLY A 513 2.38 19.40 12.19
C GLY A 513 1.04 19.75 12.86
N VAL A 514 0.73 21.05 12.92
CA VAL A 514 -0.57 21.55 13.40
C VAL A 514 -1.63 21.24 12.34
N SER A 515 -2.73 20.64 12.80
CA SER A 515 -3.95 20.28 12.06
C SER A 515 -4.57 21.40 11.24
#